data_AF-A0A195F1A8-F1
#
_entry.id   AF-A0A195F1A8-F1
#
_cell.length_a   1.000
_cell.length_b   1.000
_cell.length_c   1.000
_cell.angle_alpha   90.00
_cell.angle_beta   90.00
_cell.angle_gamma   90.00
#
_symmetry.space_group_name_H-M   'P 1'
#
loop_
_entity.id
_entity.type
_entity.pdbx_description
1 polymer ?
#
loop_
_entity_poly.entity_id
_entity_poly.type
_entity_poly.pdbx_seq_one_letter_code
_entity_poly.pdbx_strand_id
1 'polypeptide(L)'
;MRKLSQLAFVLLTSTTAAIFCTLLLSSDFLTTYRRSSASRKEQVFIREEKQENRRSISATELPNAHFAKNATASLDANLLARGFTDKQVESISPLGKWLLAPEGSSPPQSNATNKTYLILIWKHGQFLERRHIRHFTSIKFSPWDQCSAQNCMLSYNEKDLHRADAVLFHLHFTRNPSELPARSQTNQRWIFLTDESPFHTFLYSPQRLSNYNGLFNWSMSYRMDSDVPVPYGRTIQISENFPAKHWNTIVRTSKTKLVAIMGSNCSGRNGRWSYVKALKSSLHGDLDIIGKCLDGNKTICPGHFDKDCAALESYKFYLSFENSNCREYLTEKVFWNAYRKFAVPIIMGASRQDCLRLLPPHSFLHVDDFADANALADYIRYLDRDDERYFKYHVWRNYYRVINEHGYFGSVSRHYCRICEALHYNPAVPKVYTNLEHFWSKERDCVPASA
;
A
#
# COMPACT_ATOMS: atom_id res chain seq x y z
N MET A 1 41.33 -2.83 -71.05
CA MET A 1 42.06 -3.90 -70.32
C MET A 1 40.99 -4.90 -69.87
N ARG A 2 40.88 -6.12 -70.44
CA ARG A 2 41.64 -7.36 -70.12
C ARG A 2 41.63 -7.66 -68.61
N LYS A 3 41.11 -8.79 -68.08
CA LYS A 3 40.30 -9.96 -68.57
C LYS A 3 39.37 -10.38 -67.38
N LEU A 4 38.18 -10.99 -67.54
CA LEU A 4 37.86 -12.41 -67.87
C LEU A 4 38.66 -13.44 -67.03
N SER A 5 38.11 -14.53 -66.49
CA SER A 5 37.05 -15.45 -67.01
C SER A 5 36.33 -16.26 -65.89
N GLN A 6 35.00 -16.54 -65.93
CA GLN A 6 34.31 -17.84 -66.30
C GLN A 6 34.49 -19.01 -65.28
N LEU A 7 33.65 -20.06 -65.11
CA LEU A 7 32.29 -20.54 -65.48
C LEU A 7 31.89 -21.60 -64.37
N ALA A 8 30.73 -22.26 -64.19
CA ALA A 8 29.34 -22.35 -64.70
C ALA A 8 28.45 -22.79 -63.48
N PHE A 9 27.11 -22.90 -63.40
CA PHE A 9 25.94 -22.98 -64.30
C PHE A 9 25.41 -24.38 -64.73
N VAL A 10 24.07 -24.54 -64.68
CA VAL A 10 23.17 -25.68 -65.10
C VAL A 10 22.92 -26.84 -64.10
N LEU A 11 21.66 -27.32 -64.12
CA LEU A 11 21.03 -28.38 -63.29
C LEU A 11 21.08 -29.76 -63.99
N LEU A 12 20.80 -30.88 -63.29
CA LEU A 12 19.63 -31.74 -63.58
C LEU A 12 19.45 -32.92 -62.58
N THR A 13 18.19 -33.36 -62.48
CA THR A 13 17.59 -34.66 -62.13
C THR A 13 18.35 -35.94 -62.58
N SER A 14 18.15 -37.17 -62.09
CA SER A 14 17.25 -37.79 -61.06
C SER A 14 17.51 -39.32 -60.95
N THR A 15 16.99 -40.02 -59.91
CA THR A 15 16.64 -41.49 -59.84
C THR A 15 17.73 -42.54 -60.18
N THR A 16 17.93 -43.68 -59.48
CA THR A 16 17.05 -44.76 -58.94
C THR A 16 17.72 -45.47 -57.74
N ALA A 17 17.02 -46.03 -56.74
CA ALA A 17 16.48 -47.42 -56.59
C ALA A 17 17.52 -48.57 -56.72
N ALA A 18 17.52 -49.66 -55.94
CA ALA A 18 16.67 -50.15 -54.83
C ALA A 18 17.53 -50.94 -53.77
N ILE A 19 17.03 -51.58 -52.69
CA ILE A 19 16.24 -52.84 -52.65
C ILE A 19 15.61 -53.03 -51.24
N PHE A 20 14.30 -53.35 -51.21
CA PHE A 20 13.46 -54.11 -50.22
C PHE A 20 13.66 -53.93 -48.68
N CYS A 21 12.62 -53.71 -47.83
CA CYS A 21 11.30 -54.37 -47.63
C CYS A 21 11.41 -55.80 -47.03
N THR A 22 10.60 -56.25 -46.05
CA THR A 22 9.48 -55.68 -45.26
C THR A 22 9.15 -56.61 -44.07
N LEU A 23 8.57 -56.08 -42.97
CA LEU A 23 7.67 -56.69 -41.94
C LEU A 23 7.83 -55.87 -40.62
N LEU A 24 6.91 -54.98 -40.19
CA LEU A 24 5.54 -55.16 -39.67
C LEU A 24 5.45 -55.81 -38.26
N LEU A 25 5.55 -55.01 -37.18
CA LEU A 25 4.39 -54.56 -36.36
C LEU A 25 4.80 -53.90 -35.00
N SER A 26 3.82 -53.28 -34.33
CA SER A 26 3.81 -52.70 -32.97
C SER A 26 4.69 -51.48 -32.63
N SER A 27 3.99 -50.39 -32.28
CA SER A 27 4.26 -49.39 -31.21
C SER A 27 5.47 -49.65 -30.30
N ASP A 28 6.33 -48.66 -29.99
CA ASP A 28 5.97 -47.40 -29.33
C ASP A 28 6.94 -46.24 -29.63
N PHE A 29 6.44 -45.00 -29.56
CA PHE A 29 7.20 -43.78 -29.92
C PHE A 29 7.27 -42.77 -28.77
N LEU A 30 7.88 -43.13 -27.63
CA LEU A 30 8.29 -42.21 -26.56
C LEU A 30 9.15 -42.91 -25.49
N THR A 31 10.44 -42.57 -25.38
CA THR A 31 11.15 -42.14 -24.14
C THR A 31 12.67 -42.21 -24.28
N THR A 32 13.36 -41.09 -24.13
CA THR A 32 14.62 -40.96 -23.34
C THR A 32 15.08 -39.51 -23.31
N TYR A 33 14.58 -38.73 -22.34
CA TYR A 33 15.28 -37.52 -21.89
C TYR A 33 15.25 -37.43 -20.37
N ARG A 34 16.29 -36.82 -19.80
CA ARG A 34 16.62 -36.94 -18.37
C ARG A 34 15.55 -36.30 -17.48
N ARG A 35 15.17 -37.01 -16.40
CA ARG A 35 14.58 -36.38 -15.20
C ARG A 35 15.52 -35.31 -14.66
N SER A 36 15.04 -34.08 -14.51
CA SER A 36 15.56 -33.10 -13.55
C SER A 36 14.51 -32.86 -12.45
N SER A 37 14.93 -32.30 -11.32
CA SER A 37 14.16 -32.33 -10.06
C SER A 37 13.06 -31.27 -9.91
N ALA A 38 12.78 -30.45 -10.94
CA ALA A 38 11.85 -29.31 -10.86
C ALA A 38 10.40 -29.70 -10.48
N SER A 39 9.88 -30.76 -11.10
CA SER A 39 8.46 -31.15 -11.02
C SER A 39 7.91 -31.37 -9.61
N ARG A 40 8.77 -31.69 -8.62
CA ARG A 40 8.31 -32.05 -7.26
C ARG A 40 7.82 -30.86 -6.44
N LYS A 41 8.29 -29.62 -6.70
CA LYS A 41 7.74 -28.40 -6.06
C LYS A 41 6.45 -27.94 -6.75
N GLU A 42 6.44 -27.97 -8.07
CA GLU A 42 5.29 -27.61 -8.91
C GLU A 42 4.07 -28.51 -8.63
N GLN A 43 4.28 -29.82 -8.51
CA GLN A 43 3.24 -30.77 -8.08
C GLN A 43 2.85 -30.65 -6.60
N VAL A 44 3.71 -30.08 -5.73
CA VAL A 44 3.33 -29.76 -4.35
C VAL A 44 2.44 -28.51 -4.34
N PHE A 45 2.83 -27.43 -5.02
CA PHE A 45 2.04 -26.20 -5.09
C PHE A 45 0.64 -26.44 -5.69
N ILE A 46 0.53 -27.17 -6.80
CA ILE A 46 -0.76 -27.54 -7.42
C ILE A 46 -1.58 -28.49 -6.53
N ARG A 47 -0.93 -29.26 -5.65
CA ARG A 47 -1.60 -30.20 -4.73
C ARG A 47 -2.02 -29.53 -3.42
N GLU A 48 -1.25 -28.57 -2.93
CA GLU A 48 -1.61 -27.64 -1.85
C GLU A 48 -2.74 -26.74 -2.33
N GLU A 49 -2.67 -26.16 -3.53
CA GLU A 49 -3.78 -25.44 -4.17
C GLU A 49 -5.02 -26.35 -4.34
N LYS A 50 -4.88 -27.65 -4.62
CA LYS A 50 -6.01 -28.62 -4.62
C LYS A 50 -6.46 -29.10 -3.24
N GLN A 51 -5.70 -28.84 -2.17
CA GLN A 51 -6.01 -29.25 -0.81
C GLN A 51 -6.55 -28.07 0.02
N GLU A 52 -6.14 -26.85 -0.34
CA GLU A 52 -6.83 -25.60 -0.04
C GLU A 52 -8.12 -25.50 -0.85
N ASN A 53 -8.17 -25.69 -2.18
CA ASN A 53 -9.44 -25.82 -2.93
C ASN A 53 -10.22 -27.15 -2.67
N ARG A 54 -9.91 -27.86 -1.57
CA ARG A 54 -10.77 -28.88 -0.94
C ARG A 54 -11.14 -28.56 0.52
N ARG A 55 -10.59 -27.48 1.09
CA ARG A 55 -10.89 -26.93 2.43
C ARG A 55 -11.60 -25.57 2.34
N SER A 56 -11.34 -24.82 1.29
CA SER A 56 -12.16 -23.76 0.72
C SER A 56 -12.81 -24.27 -0.57
N ILE A 57 -13.87 -23.58 -1.01
CA ILE A 57 -14.67 -23.92 -2.20
C ILE A 57 -15.30 -25.33 -2.12
N SER A 58 -16.10 -25.53 -1.07
CA SER A 58 -17.51 -25.79 -1.39
C SER A 58 -18.05 -24.51 -2.03
N ALA A 59 -18.43 -24.54 -3.31
CA ALA A 59 -18.94 -23.37 -4.03
C ALA A 59 -20.38 -23.00 -3.65
N THR A 60 -20.80 -23.36 -2.43
CA THR A 60 -22.16 -23.20 -1.90
C THR A 60 -22.20 -22.25 -0.70
N GLU A 61 -21.04 -21.94 -0.11
CA GLU A 61 -20.91 -20.90 0.91
C GLU A 61 -19.67 -20.01 0.64
N LEU A 62 -19.89 -18.88 -0.06
CA LEU A 62 -19.47 -17.64 0.60
C LEU A 62 -20.31 -17.58 1.89
N PRO A 63 -19.74 -17.18 3.05
CA PRO A 63 -20.54 -17.05 4.25
C PRO A 63 -21.69 -16.08 3.95
N ASN A 64 -22.93 -16.59 4.00
CA ASN A 64 -24.10 -15.84 3.58
C ASN A 64 -24.12 -14.51 4.34
N ALA A 65 -24.10 -13.39 3.60
CA ALA A 65 -24.01 -12.04 4.17
C ALA A 65 -25.29 -11.59 4.90
N HIS A 66 -26.15 -12.55 5.30
CA HIS A 66 -27.10 -12.44 6.40
C HIS A 66 -26.41 -12.25 7.77
N PHE A 67 -25.51 -11.27 7.86
CA PHE A 67 -25.36 -10.49 9.08
C PHE A 67 -26.67 -9.72 9.29
N ALA A 68 -27.60 -10.38 9.97
CA ALA A 68 -28.87 -9.81 10.38
C ALA A 68 -28.65 -8.49 11.15
N LYS A 69 -29.67 -7.63 11.16
CA LYS A 69 -29.67 -6.23 11.63
C LYS A 69 -29.16 -6.03 13.08
N ASN A 70 -27.86 -6.13 13.29
CA ASN A 70 -27.17 -5.85 14.54
C ASN A 70 -26.16 -4.72 14.31
N ALA A 71 -26.63 -3.48 14.39
CA ALA A 71 -25.83 -2.25 14.23
C ALA A 71 -24.91 -1.97 15.44
N THR A 72 -24.46 -3.02 16.12
CA THR A 72 -23.79 -3.01 17.43
C THR A 72 -22.69 -4.08 17.53
N ALA A 73 -22.15 -4.56 16.40
CA ALA A 73 -20.82 -5.15 16.41
C ALA A 73 -19.84 -4.10 16.94
N SER A 74 -19.13 -4.40 18.03
CA SER A 74 -18.18 -3.45 18.62
C SER A 74 -17.04 -3.14 17.64
N LEU A 75 -16.42 -1.97 17.77
CA LEU A 75 -15.28 -1.59 16.92
C LEU A 75 -14.14 -2.62 17.06
N ASP A 76 -13.94 -3.13 18.27
CA ASP A 76 -13.08 -4.26 18.63
C ASP A 76 -13.43 -5.52 17.83
N ALA A 77 -14.70 -5.93 17.77
CA ALA A 77 -15.13 -7.09 16.98
C ALA A 77 -14.88 -6.92 15.48
N ASN A 78 -14.96 -5.69 14.93
CA ASN A 78 -14.58 -5.45 13.54
C ASN A 78 -13.06 -5.64 13.30
N LEU A 79 -12.22 -5.23 14.25
CA LEU A 79 -10.77 -5.45 14.17
C LEU A 79 -10.41 -6.94 14.34
N LEU A 80 -11.06 -7.66 15.25
CA LEU A 80 -10.89 -9.11 15.39
C LEU A 80 -11.31 -9.84 14.11
N ALA A 81 -12.44 -9.45 13.50
CA ALA A 81 -12.90 -10.00 12.21
C ALA A 81 -11.96 -9.68 11.03
N ARG A 82 -11.18 -8.59 11.11
CA ARG A 82 -10.07 -8.28 10.19
C ARG A 82 -8.79 -9.09 10.48
N GLY A 83 -8.75 -9.89 11.55
CA GLY A 83 -7.57 -10.69 11.92
C GLY A 83 -6.52 -9.92 12.75
N PHE A 84 -6.89 -8.84 13.43
CA PHE A 84 -6.09 -8.30 14.53
C PHE A 84 -6.21 -9.22 15.76
N THR A 85 -5.14 -9.33 16.54
CA THR A 85 -5.16 -10.01 17.85
C THR A 85 -5.68 -9.08 18.95
N ASP A 86 -6.22 -9.62 20.04
CA ASP A 86 -6.77 -8.86 21.16
C ASP A 86 -5.77 -7.82 21.69
N LYS A 87 -4.51 -8.22 21.90
CA LYS A 87 -3.41 -7.33 22.30
C LYS A 87 -3.15 -6.17 21.32
N GLN A 88 -3.40 -6.37 20.03
CA GLN A 88 -3.34 -5.27 19.05
C GLN A 88 -4.58 -4.39 19.16
N VAL A 89 -5.78 -4.97 19.32
CA VAL A 89 -7.03 -4.22 19.52
C VAL A 89 -6.98 -3.36 20.79
N GLU A 90 -6.43 -3.87 21.89
CA GLU A 90 -6.14 -3.12 23.12
C GLU A 90 -5.20 -1.93 22.89
N SER A 91 -4.20 -2.10 22.02
CA SER A 91 -3.20 -1.06 21.73
C SER A 91 -3.71 0.08 20.82
N ILE A 92 -4.82 -0.14 20.10
CA ILE A 92 -5.36 0.81 19.13
C ILE A 92 -6.29 1.81 19.83
N SER A 93 -6.04 3.11 19.59
CA SER A 93 -6.83 4.22 20.14
C SER A 93 -8.31 4.17 19.70
N PRO A 94 -9.28 4.70 20.48
CA PRO A 94 -10.69 4.74 20.06
C PRO A 94 -10.91 5.36 18.67
N LEU A 95 -10.14 6.40 18.34
CA LEU A 95 -10.07 6.96 16.99
C LEU A 95 -9.59 5.94 15.94
N GLY A 96 -8.50 5.22 16.22
CA GLY A 96 -7.97 4.15 15.37
C GLY A 96 -8.94 2.97 15.18
N LYS A 97 -9.71 2.61 16.21
CA LYS A 97 -10.74 1.56 16.12
C LYS A 97 -11.89 1.99 15.21
N TRP A 98 -12.39 3.21 15.37
CA TRP A 98 -13.44 3.77 14.52
C TRP A 98 -12.97 3.97 13.06
N LEU A 99 -11.70 4.32 12.85
CA LEU A 99 -11.11 4.56 11.54
C LEU A 99 -11.25 3.39 10.55
N LEU A 100 -11.24 2.14 11.04
CA LEU A 100 -11.39 0.93 10.22
C LEU A 100 -12.81 0.36 10.22
N ALA A 101 -13.74 0.95 10.97
CA ALA A 101 -15.12 0.48 11.08
C ALA A 101 -15.89 0.56 9.74
N PRO A 102 -17.01 -0.20 9.59
CA PRO A 102 -17.87 -0.11 8.42
C PRO A 102 -18.46 1.29 8.18
N GLU A 103 -18.81 1.58 6.94
CA GLU A 103 -19.48 2.82 6.54
C GLU A 103 -20.79 3.05 7.32
N GLY A 104 -20.97 4.28 7.82
CA GLY A 104 -22.11 4.63 8.68
C GLY A 104 -21.91 4.37 10.18
N SER A 105 -20.80 3.75 10.60
CA SER A 105 -20.49 3.58 12.03
C SER A 105 -20.31 4.93 12.73
N SER A 106 -21.04 5.15 13.82
CA SER A 106 -20.92 6.35 14.67
C SER A 106 -19.49 6.53 15.20
N PRO A 107 -18.99 7.78 15.31
CA PRO A 107 -17.73 8.06 15.99
C PRO A 107 -17.81 7.69 17.48
N PRO A 108 -16.65 7.54 18.17
CA PRO A 108 -16.64 7.34 19.62
C PRO A 108 -17.32 8.49 20.35
N GLN A 109 -17.80 8.23 21.57
CA GLN A 109 -18.38 9.27 22.41
C GLN A 109 -17.34 10.36 22.72
N SER A 110 -17.73 11.63 22.59
CA SER A 110 -16.87 12.77 22.96
C SER A 110 -16.70 12.83 24.48
N ASN A 111 -15.44 12.84 24.93
CA ASN A 111 -15.04 13.14 26.30
C ASN A 111 -15.02 14.65 26.59
N ALA A 112 -15.22 15.50 25.58
CA ALA A 112 -15.11 16.96 25.68
C ALA A 112 -16.46 17.63 25.95
N THR A 113 -16.58 18.33 27.09
CA THR A 113 -17.74 19.15 27.46
C THR A 113 -17.58 20.59 26.95
N ASN A 114 -18.10 20.90 25.77
CA ASN A 114 -18.16 22.24 25.15
C ASN A 114 -16.83 23.02 25.06
N LYS A 115 -15.68 22.35 25.17
CA LYS A 115 -14.37 22.98 25.03
C LYS A 115 -13.95 23.08 23.56
N THR A 116 -13.55 24.28 23.14
CA THR A 116 -12.77 24.49 21.91
C THR A 116 -11.28 24.27 22.19
N TYR A 117 -10.63 23.42 21.40
CA TYR A 117 -9.21 23.09 21.56
C TYR A 117 -8.34 23.89 20.60
N LEU A 118 -7.20 24.41 21.07
CA LEU A 118 -6.22 25.09 20.22
C LEU A 118 -5.07 24.15 19.80
N ILE A 119 -4.93 23.92 18.50
CA ILE A 119 -3.89 23.07 17.90
C ILE A 119 -2.82 23.97 17.27
N LEU A 120 -1.60 23.94 17.80
CA LEU A 120 -0.43 24.64 17.26
C LEU A 120 0.42 23.70 16.41
N ILE A 121 0.79 24.11 15.19
CA ILE A 121 1.76 23.40 14.36
C ILE A 121 3.14 24.08 14.52
N TRP A 122 4.07 23.40 15.18
CA TRP A 122 5.38 23.98 15.51
C TRP A 122 6.26 24.10 14.26
N LYS A 123 6.79 25.31 14.01
CA LYS A 123 7.72 25.72 12.93
C LYS A 123 7.29 25.49 11.47
N HIS A 124 6.68 24.36 11.14
CA HIS A 124 6.45 23.91 9.76
C HIS A 124 5.05 24.20 9.23
N GLY A 125 4.20 24.91 9.98
CA GLY A 125 2.79 25.16 9.64
C GLY A 125 2.57 25.75 8.23
N GLN A 126 3.39 26.71 7.80
CA GLN A 126 3.28 27.31 6.46
C GLN A 126 3.59 26.32 5.33
N PHE A 127 4.63 25.48 5.48
CA PHE A 127 4.97 24.43 4.53
C PHE A 127 3.84 23.38 4.44
N LEU A 128 3.34 22.97 5.61
CA LEU A 128 2.29 21.98 5.77
C LEU A 128 0.92 22.49 5.27
N GLU A 129 0.66 23.80 5.31
CA GLU A 129 -0.55 24.41 4.73
C GLU A 129 -0.73 24.06 3.25
N ARG A 130 0.37 24.02 2.46
CA ARG A 130 0.33 23.70 1.02
C ARG A 130 -0.34 22.35 0.75
N ARG A 131 -0.07 21.33 1.59
CA ARG A 131 -0.69 20.01 1.48
C ARG A 131 -2.02 19.94 2.23
N HIS A 132 -2.03 20.29 3.51
CA HIS A 132 -3.11 19.93 4.44
C HIS A 132 -4.30 20.89 4.47
N ILE A 133 -4.16 22.09 3.92
CA ILE A 133 -5.20 23.12 3.87
C ILE A 133 -5.51 23.53 2.42
N ARG A 134 -4.50 23.54 1.54
CA ARG A 134 -4.69 23.95 0.14
C ARG A 134 -4.85 22.82 -0.87
N HIS A 135 -4.59 21.57 -0.47
CA HIS A 135 -4.56 20.42 -1.38
C HIS A 135 -3.71 20.67 -2.65
N PHE A 136 -2.56 21.34 -2.46
CA PHE A 136 -1.63 21.86 -3.47
C PHE A 136 -2.14 22.98 -4.41
N THR A 137 -3.36 23.49 -4.21
CA THR A 137 -3.95 24.59 -4.98
C THR A 137 -3.66 25.98 -4.38
N SER A 138 -4.28 27.04 -4.94
CA SER A 138 -4.35 28.38 -4.35
C SER A 138 -5.47 28.56 -3.32
N ILE A 139 -6.51 27.71 -3.36
CA ILE A 139 -7.69 27.76 -2.49
C ILE A 139 -7.33 27.24 -1.09
N LYS A 140 -7.92 27.79 -0.04
CA LYS A 140 -7.88 27.21 1.31
C LYS A 140 -9.21 26.51 1.62
N PHE A 141 -9.12 25.27 2.09
CA PHE A 141 -10.23 24.49 2.63
C PHE A 141 -10.14 24.48 4.16
N SER A 142 -11.27 24.36 4.87
CA SER A 142 -11.21 24.23 6.33
C SER A 142 -10.89 22.78 6.68
N PRO A 143 -9.94 22.52 7.61
CA PRO A 143 -9.62 21.15 8.00
C PRO A 143 -10.75 20.49 8.80
N TRP A 144 -11.74 21.28 9.24
CA TRP A 144 -12.93 20.85 9.97
C TRP A 144 -14.09 20.47 9.04
N ASP A 145 -13.96 20.74 7.73
CA ASP A 145 -15.01 20.46 6.74
C ASP A 145 -15.27 18.94 6.67
N GLN A 146 -16.50 18.53 6.97
CA GLN A 146 -16.88 17.11 7.11
C GLN A 146 -16.01 16.34 8.14
N CYS A 147 -15.41 17.02 9.13
CA CYS A 147 -14.74 16.38 10.27
C CYS A 147 -15.77 16.00 11.34
N SER A 148 -15.57 14.88 12.04
CA SER A 148 -16.53 14.41 13.05
C SER A 148 -16.45 15.17 14.38
N ALA A 149 -15.33 15.84 14.64
CA ALA A 149 -15.15 16.83 15.70
C ALA A 149 -14.85 18.22 15.08
N GLN A 150 -15.49 19.27 15.61
CA GLN A 150 -15.42 20.62 15.01
C GLN A 150 -15.02 21.73 15.99
N ASN A 151 -14.98 21.47 17.31
CA ASN A 151 -14.59 22.45 18.32
C ASN A 151 -13.05 22.57 18.41
N CYS A 152 -12.40 22.96 17.31
CA CYS A 152 -10.96 23.11 17.23
C CYS A 152 -10.54 24.37 16.47
N MET A 153 -9.43 24.96 16.89
CA MET A 153 -8.76 26.08 16.23
C MET A 153 -7.35 25.67 15.82
N LEU A 154 -6.88 26.19 14.69
CA LEU A 154 -5.54 25.92 14.17
C LEU A 154 -4.68 27.18 14.27
N SER A 155 -3.45 27.05 14.75
CA SER A 155 -2.45 28.13 14.74
C SER A 155 -1.10 27.66 14.19
N TYR A 156 -0.40 28.59 13.55
CA TYR A 156 1.01 28.46 13.14
C TYR A 156 1.90 29.51 13.85
N ASN A 157 1.36 30.23 14.83
CA ASN A 157 2.06 31.29 15.57
C ASN A 157 2.70 30.70 16.82
N GLU A 158 4.03 30.61 16.87
CA GLU A 158 4.77 30.02 18.00
C GLU A 158 4.49 30.70 19.35
N LYS A 159 4.04 31.97 19.35
CA LYS A 159 3.60 32.67 20.57
C LYS A 159 2.38 32.01 21.24
N ASP A 160 1.62 31.20 20.52
CA ASP A 160 0.47 30.47 21.06
C ASP A 160 0.87 29.23 21.88
N LEU A 161 2.16 28.89 21.96
CA LEU A 161 2.65 27.70 22.66
C LEU A 161 2.12 27.56 24.10
N HIS A 162 2.02 28.65 24.85
CA HIS A 162 1.56 28.62 26.24
C HIS A 162 0.04 28.44 26.40
N ARG A 163 -0.74 28.62 25.32
CA ARG A 163 -2.21 28.52 25.31
C ARG A 163 -2.76 27.41 24.41
N ALA A 164 -1.90 26.70 23.67
CA ALA A 164 -2.29 25.56 22.86
C ALA A 164 -2.64 24.33 23.73
N ASP A 165 -3.66 23.59 23.36
CA ASP A 165 -3.99 22.29 23.96
C ASP A 165 -3.18 21.16 23.35
N ALA A 166 -2.88 21.25 22.05
CA ALA A 166 -2.03 20.32 21.33
C ALA A 166 -0.95 21.05 20.54
N VAL A 167 0.25 20.46 20.47
CA VAL A 167 1.39 20.98 19.73
C VAL A 167 1.94 19.87 18.85
N LEU A 168 1.93 20.10 17.52
CA LEU A 168 2.38 19.13 16.52
C LEU A 168 3.82 19.41 16.08
N PHE A 169 4.67 18.39 16.14
CA PHE A 169 6.08 18.44 15.78
C PHE A 169 6.38 17.47 14.63
N HIS A 170 6.86 17.97 13.48
CA HIS A 170 7.12 17.15 12.30
C HIS A 170 8.55 16.61 12.29
N LEU A 171 8.77 15.38 12.77
CA LEU A 171 10.12 14.84 13.03
C LEU A 171 11.01 14.83 11.79
N HIS A 172 10.45 14.50 10.62
CA HIS A 172 11.21 14.49 9.37
C HIS A 172 11.92 15.83 9.06
N PHE A 173 11.33 16.96 9.46
CA PHE A 173 11.92 18.31 9.28
C PHE A 173 12.56 18.88 10.55
N THR A 174 12.64 18.12 11.63
CA THR A 174 13.34 18.51 12.86
C THR A 174 14.82 18.12 12.74
N ARG A 175 15.74 19.09 12.88
CA ARG A 175 17.19 18.88 12.75
C ARG A 175 17.85 18.29 13.99
N ASN A 176 17.29 18.55 15.16
CA ASN A 176 17.75 18.11 16.48
C ASN A 176 16.69 18.42 17.57
N PRO A 177 16.75 17.78 18.74
CA PRO A 177 15.80 18.04 19.84
C PRO A 177 15.74 19.49 20.33
N SER A 178 16.83 20.26 20.24
CA SER A 178 16.84 21.68 20.66
C SER A 178 16.12 22.64 19.69
N GLU A 179 15.56 22.13 18.58
CA GLU A 179 14.56 22.89 17.81
C GLU A 179 13.14 22.84 18.43
N LEU A 180 12.90 21.98 19.42
CA LEU A 180 11.68 21.97 20.22
C LEU A 180 11.80 22.98 21.38
N PRO A 181 10.68 23.56 21.85
CA PRO A 181 10.70 24.55 22.92
C PRO A 181 10.84 23.89 24.30
N ALA A 182 10.95 24.70 25.35
CA ALA A 182 10.76 24.21 26.72
C ALA A 182 9.26 23.96 27.00
N ARG A 183 8.92 22.79 27.53
CA ARG A 183 7.54 22.47 27.94
C ARG A 183 7.18 23.17 29.24
N SER A 184 6.42 24.25 29.14
CA SER A 184 5.93 25.04 30.28
C SER A 184 4.57 24.58 30.82
N GLN A 185 3.83 23.76 30.06
CA GLN A 185 2.47 23.33 30.40
C GLN A 185 2.37 21.80 30.39
N THR A 186 1.93 21.21 31.51
CA THR A 186 1.88 19.75 31.70
C THR A 186 0.66 19.13 31.01
N ASN A 187 -0.48 19.83 31.00
CA ASN A 187 -1.76 19.40 30.44
C ASN A 187 -1.77 19.19 28.91
N GLN A 188 -0.85 19.82 28.17
CA GLN A 188 -0.79 19.78 26.70
C GLN A 188 -0.66 18.36 26.14
N ARG A 189 -1.06 18.19 24.88
CA ARG A 189 -0.71 17.04 24.05
C ARG A 189 0.37 17.42 23.05
N TRP A 190 1.61 17.04 23.38
CA TRP A 190 2.74 17.12 22.45
C TRP A 190 2.69 15.89 21.55
N ILE A 191 2.54 16.12 20.25
CA ILE A 191 2.29 15.10 19.23
C ILE A 191 3.45 15.09 18.24
N PHE A 192 4.07 13.93 17.99
CA PHE A 192 5.04 13.79 16.91
C PHE A 192 4.38 13.28 15.64
N LEU A 193 4.71 13.88 14.49
CA LEU A 193 4.26 13.48 13.16
C LEU A 193 5.43 12.91 12.34
N THR A 194 5.22 11.73 11.73
CA THR A 194 6.01 11.22 10.62
C THR A 194 5.11 10.45 9.63
N ASP A 195 5.12 10.86 8.36
CA ASP A 195 4.52 10.06 7.27
C ASP A 195 5.51 8.99 6.75
N GLU A 196 6.81 9.24 6.94
CA GLU A 196 7.90 8.36 6.48
C GLU A 196 8.14 7.19 7.43
N SER A 197 8.79 6.13 6.91
CA SER A 197 9.12 4.91 7.66
C SER A 197 10.10 5.16 8.84
N PRO A 198 10.27 4.18 9.76
CA PRO A 198 11.34 4.21 10.76
C PRO A 198 12.76 4.43 10.20
N PHE A 199 13.04 4.02 8.95
CA PHE A 199 14.32 4.30 8.29
C PHE A 199 14.48 5.76 7.83
N HIS A 200 13.37 6.48 7.62
CA HIS A 200 13.33 7.82 7.01
C HIS A 200 12.68 8.89 7.92
N THR A 201 12.56 8.62 9.22
CA THR A 201 11.92 9.49 10.22
C THR A 201 12.59 10.87 10.38
N PHE A 202 13.84 11.06 9.92
CA PHE A 202 14.58 12.33 9.95
C PHE A 202 15.25 12.59 8.58
N LEU A 203 15.11 13.79 8.02
CA LEU A 203 15.66 14.15 6.70
C LEU A 203 17.11 14.63 6.73
N TYR A 204 17.43 15.54 7.67
CA TYR A 204 18.62 16.38 7.57
C TYR A 204 19.91 15.74 8.11
N SER A 205 19.80 14.90 9.14
CA SER A 205 20.93 14.42 9.93
C SER A 205 20.61 13.05 10.56
N PRO A 206 21.60 12.16 10.75
CA PRO A 206 21.41 10.95 11.54
C PRO A 206 21.09 11.31 13.00
N GLN A 207 19.86 11.03 13.42
CA GLN A 207 19.38 11.25 14.79
C GLN A 207 18.91 9.92 15.40
N ARG A 208 19.03 9.81 16.73
CA ARG A 208 18.44 8.71 17.50
C ARG A 208 17.09 9.16 18.04
N LEU A 209 16.09 8.28 18.00
CA LEU A 209 14.76 8.62 18.49
C LEU A 209 14.73 8.63 20.03
N SER A 210 15.64 7.88 20.67
CA SER A 210 15.98 7.97 22.10
C SER A 210 16.19 9.40 22.60
N ASN A 211 16.70 10.30 21.77
CA ASN A 211 16.98 11.69 22.13
C ASN A 211 15.71 12.56 22.28
N TYR A 212 14.54 12.00 21.94
CA TYR A 212 13.22 12.63 22.09
C TYR A 212 12.35 11.94 23.17
N ASN A 213 12.90 10.95 23.88
CA ASN A 213 12.20 10.24 24.95
C ASN A 213 11.69 11.22 26.03
N GLY A 214 10.47 11.00 26.51
CA GLY A 214 9.84 11.85 27.52
C GLY A 214 9.16 13.13 26.97
N LEU A 215 9.42 13.54 25.72
CA LEU A 215 8.87 14.80 25.17
C LEU A 215 7.41 14.67 24.71
N PHE A 216 7.08 13.57 24.02
CA PHE A 216 5.79 13.40 23.35
C PHE A 216 4.77 12.61 24.18
N ASN A 217 3.54 13.10 24.18
CA ASN A 217 2.39 12.39 24.74
C ASN A 217 1.79 11.41 23.74
N TRP A 218 1.70 11.84 22.46
CA TRP A 218 0.95 11.16 21.41
C TRP A 218 1.79 10.97 20.14
N SER A 219 1.51 9.89 19.43
CA SER A 219 2.08 9.55 18.13
C SER A 219 1.10 9.83 16.99
N MET A 220 1.61 10.33 15.86
CA MET A 220 0.85 10.55 14.63
C MET A 220 1.63 10.00 13.44
N SER A 221 1.11 8.93 12.84
CA SER A 221 1.79 8.20 11.76
C SER A 221 0.79 7.38 10.93
N TYR A 222 1.26 6.70 9.90
CA TYR A 222 0.44 5.80 9.08
C TYR A 222 -0.04 4.54 9.82
N ARG A 223 0.55 4.18 10.98
CA ARG A 223 0.20 2.98 11.75
C ARG A 223 -1.13 3.13 12.48
N MET A 224 -1.88 2.04 12.58
CA MET A 224 -3.20 2.04 13.22
C MET A 224 -3.12 2.08 14.75
N ASP A 225 -2.00 1.69 15.35
CA ASP A 225 -1.74 1.78 16.80
C ASP A 225 -1.14 3.14 17.24
N SER A 226 -1.13 4.14 16.36
CA SER A 226 -0.88 5.53 16.77
C SER A 226 -2.05 6.12 17.59
N ASP A 227 -1.74 7.12 18.41
CA ASP A 227 -2.77 7.92 19.08
C ASP A 227 -3.60 8.72 18.06
N VAL A 228 -2.96 9.18 16.99
CA VAL A 228 -3.57 9.93 15.89
C VAL A 228 -3.22 9.23 14.56
N PRO A 229 -3.92 8.15 14.17
CA PRO A 229 -3.59 7.45 12.93
C PRO A 229 -3.94 8.30 11.68
N VAL A 230 -2.99 8.37 10.76
CA VAL A 230 -3.09 9.02 9.44
C VAL A 230 -2.53 8.10 8.35
N PRO A 231 -3.18 6.94 8.07
CA PRO A 231 -2.78 6.09 6.96
C PRO A 231 -2.98 6.80 5.61
N TYR A 232 -2.12 6.52 4.63
CA TYR A 232 -2.16 7.15 3.30
C TYR A 232 -3.50 6.94 2.58
N GLY A 233 -4.13 5.80 2.85
CA GLY A 233 -5.52 5.53 2.59
C GLY A 233 -5.99 4.36 3.46
N ARG A 234 -7.27 4.02 3.35
CA ARG A 234 -7.88 2.91 4.08
C ARG A 234 -9.02 2.28 3.29
N THR A 235 -9.36 1.04 3.60
CA THR A 235 -10.56 0.39 3.04
C THR A 235 -11.56 0.06 4.14
N ILE A 236 -12.76 0.62 4.02
CA ILE A 236 -13.89 0.33 4.90
C ILE A 236 -14.93 -0.51 4.16
N GLN A 237 -15.63 -1.37 4.88
CA GLN A 237 -16.76 -2.13 4.36
C GLN A 237 -17.94 -1.18 4.11
N ILE A 238 -18.70 -1.38 3.03
CA ILE A 238 -19.92 -0.62 2.71
C ILE A 238 -21.16 -1.48 2.90
N SER A 239 -22.32 -0.84 3.06
CA SER A 239 -23.60 -1.54 3.11
C SER A 239 -24.06 -1.98 1.72
N GLU A 240 -24.83 -3.07 1.65
CA GLU A 240 -25.29 -3.70 0.40
C GLU A 240 -26.20 -2.79 -0.45
N ASN A 241 -26.75 -1.74 0.16
CA ASN A 241 -27.60 -0.75 -0.52
C ASN A 241 -26.82 0.21 -1.44
N PHE A 242 -25.49 0.11 -1.53
CA PHE A 242 -24.72 0.88 -2.50
C PHE A 242 -24.91 0.31 -3.91
N PRO A 243 -25.32 1.11 -4.92
CA PRO A 243 -25.52 0.60 -6.28
C PRO A 243 -24.23 -0.04 -6.81
N ALA A 244 -24.38 -1.22 -7.41
CA ALA A 244 -23.28 -2.02 -7.95
C ALA A 244 -22.42 -1.18 -8.90
N LYS A 245 -21.21 -0.83 -8.46
CA LYS A 245 -20.29 -0.04 -9.27
C LYS A 245 -19.91 -0.85 -10.49
N HIS A 246 -19.99 -0.24 -11.67
CA HIS A 246 -19.55 -0.80 -12.96
C HIS A 246 -18.01 -0.96 -13.04
N TRP A 247 -17.37 -1.46 -11.99
CA TRP A 247 -15.94 -1.72 -11.93
C TRP A 247 -15.52 -2.74 -12.97
N ASN A 248 -16.39 -3.72 -13.28
CA ASN A 248 -16.18 -4.70 -14.33
C ASN A 248 -16.08 -4.02 -15.71
N THR A 249 -16.97 -3.08 -16.02
CA THR A 249 -16.90 -2.27 -17.25
C THR A 249 -15.64 -1.40 -17.27
N ILE A 250 -15.34 -0.69 -16.18
CA ILE A 250 -14.15 0.17 -16.07
C ILE A 250 -12.86 -0.65 -16.27
N VAL A 251 -12.75 -1.81 -15.62
CA VAL A 251 -11.59 -2.70 -15.74
C VAL A 251 -11.51 -3.28 -17.16
N ARG A 252 -12.62 -3.68 -17.79
CA ARG A 252 -12.62 -4.16 -19.18
C ARG A 252 -12.22 -3.10 -20.21
N THR A 253 -12.58 -1.82 -20.01
CA THR A 253 -12.35 -0.77 -21.02
C THR A 253 -11.07 0.05 -20.81
N SER A 254 -10.56 0.16 -19.58
CA SER A 254 -9.35 0.96 -19.30
C SER A 254 -8.04 0.16 -19.37
N LYS A 255 -8.07 -1.16 -19.23
CA LYS A 255 -6.87 -1.97 -18.93
C LYS A 255 -6.17 -2.49 -20.18
N THR A 256 -5.45 -1.59 -20.84
CA THR A 256 -4.71 -1.82 -22.09
C THR A 256 -3.22 -2.15 -21.93
N LYS A 257 -2.70 -2.13 -20.70
CA LYS A 257 -1.31 -2.48 -20.37
C LYS A 257 -1.23 -3.45 -19.19
N LEU A 258 -0.13 -4.20 -19.07
CA LEU A 258 0.00 -5.23 -18.04
C LEU A 258 0.47 -4.69 -16.68
N VAL A 259 1.74 -4.29 -16.53
CA VAL A 259 2.31 -3.84 -15.24
C VAL A 259 2.97 -2.46 -15.34
N ALA A 260 2.83 -1.64 -14.30
CA ALA A 260 3.63 -0.43 -14.10
C ALA A 260 4.30 -0.37 -12.73
N ILE A 261 5.42 0.36 -12.66
CA ILE A 261 5.93 0.98 -11.44
C ILE A 261 6.24 2.46 -11.70
N MET A 262 5.91 3.32 -10.73
CA MET A 262 6.34 4.73 -10.75
C MET A 262 7.28 5.00 -9.55
N GLY A 263 8.49 5.51 -9.83
CA GLY A 263 9.49 5.74 -8.80
C GLY A 263 10.57 6.78 -9.15
N SER A 264 10.78 7.71 -8.22
CA SER A 264 11.89 8.68 -8.26
C SER A 264 12.97 8.41 -7.21
N ASN A 265 12.64 7.75 -6.09
CA ASN A 265 13.62 7.31 -5.10
C ASN A 265 14.22 5.96 -5.55
N CYS A 266 15.43 6.01 -6.10
CA CYS A 266 16.15 4.82 -6.57
C CYS A 266 16.92 4.10 -5.45
N SER A 267 16.96 4.69 -4.26
CA SER A 267 17.51 4.10 -3.05
C SER A 267 16.46 3.26 -2.32
N GLY A 268 16.94 2.44 -1.39
CA GLY A 268 16.16 1.58 -0.50
C GLY A 268 17.06 0.50 0.09
N ARG A 269 16.72 -0.04 1.26
CA ARG A 269 17.43 -1.19 1.87
C ARG A 269 16.68 -2.52 1.69
N ASN A 270 15.53 -2.48 1.02
CA ASN A 270 14.61 -3.60 0.84
C ASN A 270 14.71 -4.31 -0.52
N GLY A 271 15.79 -4.11 -1.28
CA GLY A 271 16.04 -4.85 -2.53
C GLY A 271 15.10 -4.52 -3.71
N ARG A 272 14.08 -3.68 -3.53
CA ARG A 272 12.99 -3.46 -4.49
C ARG A 272 13.41 -3.23 -5.94
N TRP A 273 14.46 -2.44 -6.19
CA TRP A 273 14.91 -2.15 -7.56
C TRP A 273 15.69 -3.31 -8.18
N SER A 274 16.32 -4.18 -7.38
CA SER A 274 16.86 -5.45 -7.84
C SER A 274 15.73 -6.41 -8.23
N TYR A 275 14.67 -6.49 -7.41
CA TYR A 275 13.48 -7.31 -7.70
C TYR A 275 12.73 -6.80 -8.95
N VAL A 276 12.54 -5.48 -9.09
CA VAL A 276 11.96 -4.86 -10.31
C VAL A 276 12.84 -5.13 -11.53
N LYS A 277 14.18 -5.09 -11.40
CA LYS A 277 15.10 -5.42 -12.50
C LYS A 277 14.94 -6.89 -12.93
N ALA A 278 14.88 -7.83 -11.97
CA ALA A 278 14.64 -9.24 -12.26
C ALA A 278 13.27 -9.43 -12.95
N LEU A 279 12.19 -8.87 -12.38
CA LEU A 279 10.85 -8.92 -12.93
C LEU A 279 10.75 -8.29 -14.34
N LYS A 280 11.52 -7.22 -14.62
CA LYS A 280 11.64 -6.60 -15.96
C LYS A 280 12.42 -7.49 -16.93
N SER A 281 13.42 -8.25 -16.46
CA SER A 281 14.07 -9.29 -17.25
C SER A 281 13.12 -10.45 -17.57
N SER A 282 12.17 -10.78 -16.70
CA SER A 282 11.15 -11.80 -16.94
C SER A 282 10.01 -11.32 -17.85
N LEU A 283 9.47 -10.12 -17.62
CA LEU A 283 8.28 -9.56 -18.31
C LEU A 283 8.61 -8.73 -19.57
N HIS A 284 9.88 -8.42 -19.85
CA HIS A 284 10.32 -7.67 -21.03
C HIS A 284 9.53 -6.37 -21.28
N GLY A 285 8.71 -6.30 -22.34
CA GLY A 285 7.91 -5.12 -22.69
C GLY A 285 6.80 -4.80 -21.69
N ASP A 286 6.30 -5.81 -20.97
CA ASP A 286 5.00 -5.76 -20.30
C ASP A 286 5.04 -5.07 -18.91
N LEU A 287 6.23 -4.68 -18.45
CA LEU A 287 6.46 -3.90 -17.23
C LEU A 287 7.02 -2.51 -17.57
N ASP A 288 6.19 -1.47 -17.54
CA ASP A 288 6.63 -0.09 -17.70
C ASP A 288 7.24 0.48 -16.42
N ILE A 289 8.39 1.14 -16.55
CA ILE A 289 9.09 1.82 -15.46
C ILE A 289 8.99 3.33 -15.71
N ILE A 290 8.30 4.03 -14.82
CA ILE A 290 8.01 5.47 -14.89
C ILE A 290 8.80 6.20 -13.79
N GLY A 291 9.37 7.36 -14.12
CA GLY A 291 10.24 8.11 -13.22
C GLY A 291 11.73 7.95 -13.59
N LYS A 292 12.64 8.11 -12.63
CA LYS A 292 14.09 8.25 -12.91
C LYS A 292 14.96 7.03 -12.59
N CYS A 293 14.36 5.91 -12.17
CA CYS A 293 15.08 4.69 -11.77
C CYS A 293 15.06 3.64 -12.87
N LEU A 294 16.11 2.80 -12.94
CA LEU A 294 16.29 1.77 -13.99
C LEU A 294 16.02 2.30 -15.42
N ASP A 295 16.54 3.51 -15.70
CA ASP A 295 16.38 4.25 -16.96
C ASP A 295 14.93 4.41 -17.45
N GLY A 296 13.99 4.43 -16.50
CA GLY A 296 12.57 4.63 -16.72
C GLY A 296 12.20 5.94 -17.42
N ASN A 297 10.96 5.98 -17.91
CA ASN A 297 10.41 7.09 -18.66
C ASN A 297 10.04 8.26 -17.71
N LYS A 298 10.72 9.40 -17.92
CA LYS A 298 10.60 10.62 -17.11
C LYS A 298 9.52 11.59 -17.61
N THR A 299 8.91 11.34 -18.77
CA THR A 299 7.97 12.26 -19.44
C THR A 299 6.51 11.82 -19.40
N ILE A 300 6.21 10.53 -19.17
CA ILE A 300 4.83 10.02 -19.05
C ILE A 300 4.06 10.68 -17.89
N CYS A 301 4.72 10.90 -16.75
CA CYS A 301 4.12 11.57 -15.58
C CYS A 301 5.04 12.66 -15.03
N PRO A 302 5.05 13.86 -15.64
CA PRO A 302 5.85 14.99 -15.20
C PRO A 302 5.14 15.70 -14.05
N GLY A 303 5.55 15.38 -12.82
CA GLY A 303 5.01 15.89 -11.56
C GLY A 303 5.67 15.20 -10.36
N HIS A 304 5.22 15.50 -9.14
CA HIS A 304 5.60 14.73 -7.95
C HIS A 304 4.37 14.46 -7.08
N PHE A 305 4.44 14.73 -5.77
CA PHE A 305 3.39 14.44 -4.78
C PHE A 305 2.12 15.29 -4.92
N ASP A 306 2.16 16.30 -5.79
CA ASP A 306 1.16 17.35 -5.96
C ASP A 306 0.33 17.23 -7.25
N LYS A 307 0.66 16.29 -8.15
CA LYS A 307 0.00 16.14 -9.45
C LYS A 307 -0.22 14.67 -9.79
N ASP A 308 -1.44 14.34 -10.22
CA ASP A 308 -1.77 12.95 -10.54
C ASP A 308 -1.13 12.45 -11.85
N CYS A 309 -0.85 11.14 -11.88
CA CYS A 309 -0.27 10.39 -12.98
C CYS A 309 -1.35 9.57 -13.71
N ALA A 310 -2.17 10.22 -14.54
CA ALA A 310 -3.33 9.59 -15.19
C ALA A 310 -2.98 8.35 -16.04
N ALA A 311 -1.78 8.30 -16.62
CA ALA A 311 -1.31 7.13 -17.39
C ALA A 311 -1.39 5.79 -16.63
N LEU A 312 -1.32 5.82 -15.29
CA LEU A 312 -1.45 4.61 -14.45
C LEU A 312 -2.84 3.95 -14.51
N GLU A 313 -3.86 4.64 -15.01
CA GLU A 313 -5.19 4.05 -15.23
C GLU A 313 -5.16 2.94 -16.29
N SER A 314 -4.16 2.90 -17.17
CA SER A 314 -4.06 1.89 -18.24
C SER A 314 -3.63 0.49 -17.81
N TYR A 315 -3.06 0.29 -16.59
CA TYR A 315 -2.39 -0.97 -16.23
C TYR A 315 -3.28 -1.94 -15.43
N LYS A 316 -3.23 -3.24 -15.74
CA LYS A 316 -3.86 -4.34 -14.99
C LYS A 316 -3.29 -4.46 -13.57
N PHE A 317 -1.97 -4.31 -13.44
CA PHE A 317 -1.21 -4.43 -12.19
C PHE A 317 -0.33 -3.21 -11.93
N TYR A 318 -0.10 -2.89 -10.66
CA TYR A 318 0.83 -1.82 -10.25
C TYR A 318 1.75 -2.30 -9.11
N LEU A 319 3.06 -2.16 -9.28
CA LEU A 319 4.06 -2.53 -8.27
C LEU A 319 4.06 -1.48 -7.15
N SER A 320 3.37 -1.80 -6.07
CA SER A 320 3.24 -0.99 -4.86
C SER A 320 4.45 -1.20 -3.94
N PHE A 321 5.64 -0.90 -4.45
CA PHE A 321 6.91 -1.24 -3.80
C PHE A 321 7.47 -0.04 -3.01
N GLU A 322 7.37 -0.13 -1.68
CA GLU A 322 7.76 0.92 -0.75
C GLU A 322 9.27 1.11 -0.63
N ASN A 323 9.71 2.23 -0.03
CA ASN A 323 11.13 2.52 0.19
C ASN A 323 11.80 1.65 1.28
N SER A 324 10.98 1.01 2.11
CA SER A 324 11.33 0.26 3.31
C SER A 324 10.33 -0.87 3.50
N ASN A 325 10.76 -2.03 4.00
CA ASN A 325 9.84 -3.09 4.42
C ASN A 325 9.50 -2.89 5.90
N CYS A 326 8.36 -2.29 6.22
CA CYS A 326 8.00 -1.89 7.59
C CYS A 326 6.52 -2.16 7.89
N ARG A 327 6.23 -2.62 9.11
CA ARG A 327 4.91 -2.91 9.65
C ARG A 327 3.90 -1.83 9.27
N GLU A 328 2.80 -2.25 8.66
CA GLU A 328 1.65 -1.41 8.25
C GLU A 328 2.00 -0.27 7.25
N TYR A 329 3.22 -0.22 6.69
CA TYR A 329 3.63 0.80 5.74
C TYR A 329 3.05 0.53 4.34
N LEU A 330 1.85 1.06 4.12
CA LEU A 330 1.09 1.02 2.88
C LEU A 330 0.79 2.47 2.46
N THR A 331 1.41 2.94 1.39
CA THR A 331 1.37 4.38 1.03
C THR A 331 0.40 4.70 -0.12
N GLU A 332 0.54 5.87 -0.74
CA GLU A 332 -0.21 6.26 -1.95
C GLU A 332 -0.04 5.24 -3.10
N LYS A 333 1.03 4.45 -3.09
CA LYS A 333 1.29 3.38 -4.06
C LYS A 333 0.16 2.34 -4.11
N VAL A 334 -0.42 1.98 -2.96
CA VAL A 334 -1.55 1.04 -2.88
C VAL A 334 -2.86 1.77 -3.11
N PHE A 335 -3.15 2.82 -2.33
CA PHE A 335 -4.49 3.40 -2.28
C PHE A 335 -4.82 4.34 -3.45
N TRP A 336 -3.82 5.04 -4.00
CA TRP A 336 -4.00 6.02 -5.07
C TRP A 336 -3.48 5.52 -6.43
N ASN A 337 -2.26 4.98 -6.49
CA ASN A 337 -1.68 4.55 -7.77
C ASN A 337 -2.28 3.24 -8.28
N ALA A 338 -2.62 2.30 -7.38
CA ALA A 338 -3.28 1.05 -7.74
C ALA A 338 -4.81 1.11 -7.60
N TYR A 339 -5.33 1.14 -6.36
CA TYR A 339 -6.75 0.87 -6.13
C TYR A 339 -7.72 1.91 -6.71
N ARG A 340 -7.42 3.21 -6.51
CA ARG A 340 -8.21 4.34 -7.05
C ARG A 340 -8.30 4.32 -8.58
N LYS A 341 -7.30 3.72 -9.23
CA LYS A 341 -7.12 3.58 -10.68
C LYS A 341 -7.45 2.18 -11.21
N PHE A 342 -8.14 1.37 -10.40
CA PHE A 342 -8.59 0.02 -10.76
C PHE A 342 -7.47 -0.93 -11.24
N ALA A 343 -6.23 -0.75 -10.79
CA ALA A 343 -5.20 -1.80 -10.92
C ALA A 343 -5.21 -2.71 -9.68
N VAL A 344 -4.65 -3.91 -9.81
CA VAL A 344 -4.32 -4.80 -8.69
C VAL A 344 -2.93 -4.42 -8.16
N PRO A 345 -2.79 -4.03 -6.87
CA PRO A 345 -1.48 -3.78 -6.27
C PRO A 345 -0.71 -5.09 -6.09
N ILE A 346 0.56 -5.07 -6.49
CA ILE A 346 1.55 -6.09 -6.14
C ILE A 346 2.47 -5.47 -5.09
N ILE A 347 2.46 -5.99 -3.86
CA ILE A 347 2.95 -5.28 -2.67
C ILE A 347 4.31 -5.80 -2.22
N MET A 348 5.20 -4.86 -1.92
CA MET A 348 6.45 -5.06 -1.17
C MET A 348 6.62 -3.86 -0.24
N GLY A 349 6.54 -4.06 1.08
CA GLY A 349 6.58 -2.96 2.06
C GLY A 349 6.12 -3.43 3.44
N ALA A 350 4.85 -3.16 3.78
CA ALA A 350 4.20 -3.85 4.88
C ALA A 350 4.24 -5.37 4.72
N SER A 351 4.11 -6.11 5.83
CA SER A 351 4.08 -7.58 5.77
C SER A 351 2.78 -8.08 5.15
N ARG A 352 2.79 -9.32 4.62
CA ARG A 352 1.56 -9.99 4.16
C ARG A 352 0.46 -10.00 5.21
N GLN A 353 0.81 -10.14 6.50
CA GLN A 353 -0.14 -10.14 7.62
C GLN A 353 -0.63 -8.74 8.01
N ASP A 354 0.07 -7.66 7.65
CA ASP A 354 -0.49 -6.31 7.68
C ASP A 354 -1.48 -6.12 6.52
N CYS A 355 -1.11 -6.57 5.33
CA CYS A 355 -1.94 -6.47 4.12
C CYS A 355 -3.29 -7.17 4.31
N LEU A 356 -3.30 -8.40 4.85
CA LEU A 356 -4.53 -9.14 5.15
C LEU A 356 -5.45 -8.44 6.18
N ARG A 357 -4.89 -7.64 7.10
CA ARG A 357 -5.66 -6.89 8.12
C ARG A 357 -6.22 -5.56 7.62
N LEU A 358 -5.43 -4.86 6.81
CA LEU A 358 -5.70 -3.47 6.41
C LEU A 358 -6.41 -3.37 5.06
N LEU A 359 -6.25 -4.36 4.18
CA LEU A 359 -6.75 -4.37 2.82
C LEU A 359 -7.93 -5.37 2.67
N PRO A 360 -8.77 -5.24 1.63
CA PRO A 360 -9.87 -6.18 1.40
C PRO A 360 -9.36 -7.58 1.05
N PRO A 361 -10.10 -8.66 1.37
CA PRO A 361 -9.73 -10.01 0.98
C PRO A 361 -9.65 -10.15 -0.54
N HIS A 362 -8.70 -10.96 -1.02
CA HIS A 362 -8.43 -11.20 -2.45
C HIS A 362 -8.35 -9.91 -3.30
N SER A 363 -7.60 -8.90 -2.82
CA SER A 363 -7.49 -7.59 -3.51
C SER A 363 -6.08 -7.22 -3.97
N PHE A 364 -5.06 -8.01 -3.61
CA PHE A 364 -3.64 -7.73 -3.87
C PHE A 364 -2.86 -9.03 -4.14
N LEU A 365 -1.64 -8.89 -4.65
CA LEU A 365 -0.60 -9.93 -4.64
C LEU A 365 0.53 -9.49 -3.69
N HIS A 366 1.12 -10.39 -2.89
CA HIS A 366 2.32 -10.08 -2.11
C HIS A 366 3.56 -10.66 -2.77
N VAL A 367 4.71 -9.99 -2.71
CA VAL A 367 5.95 -10.58 -3.28
C VAL A 367 6.38 -11.86 -2.56
N ASP A 368 6.13 -11.96 -1.25
CA ASP A 368 6.44 -13.16 -0.45
C ASP A 368 5.49 -14.35 -0.72
N ASP A 369 4.45 -14.20 -1.55
CA ASP A 369 3.66 -15.34 -2.07
C ASP A 369 4.41 -16.13 -3.17
N PHE A 370 5.54 -15.60 -3.67
CA PHE A 370 6.27 -16.14 -4.82
C PHE A 370 7.71 -16.49 -4.45
N ALA A 371 8.22 -17.58 -5.03
CA ALA A 371 9.59 -18.05 -4.76
C ALA A 371 10.67 -17.09 -5.30
N ASP A 372 10.39 -16.37 -6.39
CA ASP A 372 11.22 -15.33 -6.97
C ASP A 372 10.39 -14.41 -7.90
N ALA A 373 11.06 -13.48 -8.58
CA ALA A 373 10.43 -12.58 -9.56
C ALA A 373 9.96 -13.28 -10.85
N ASN A 374 10.47 -14.49 -11.17
CA ASN A 374 10.01 -15.26 -12.34
C ASN A 374 8.68 -15.94 -12.04
N ALA A 375 8.54 -16.57 -10.87
CA ALA A 375 7.28 -17.13 -10.39
C ALA A 375 6.17 -16.07 -10.33
N LEU A 376 6.49 -14.84 -9.91
CA LEU A 376 5.57 -13.71 -9.99
C LEU A 376 5.24 -13.34 -11.45
N ALA A 377 6.23 -13.26 -12.35
CA ALA A 377 6.02 -12.93 -13.76
C ALA A 377 5.07 -13.91 -14.45
N ASP A 378 5.24 -15.21 -14.20
CA ASP A 378 4.41 -16.25 -14.79
C ASP A 378 3.02 -16.31 -14.17
N TYR A 379 2.85 -15.97 -12.89
CA TYR A 379 1.53 -15.77 -12.28
C TYR A 379 0.81 -14.54 -12.84
N ILE A 380 1.52 -13.42 -13.08
CA ILE A 380 0.97 -12.24 -13.75
C ILE A 380 0.47 -12.62 -15.16
N ARG A 381 1.23 -13.40 -15.93
CA ARG A 381 0.82 -13.92 -17.26
C ARG A 381 -0.37 -14.88 -17.19
N TYR A 382 -0.44 -15.72 -16.16
CA TYR A 382 -1.54 -16.65 -15.92
C TYR A 382 -2.86 -15.90 -15.65
N LEU A 383 -2.81 -14.82 -14.86
CA LEU A 383 -3.95 -13.91 -14.68
C LEU A 383 -4.23 -13.06 -15.93
N ASP A 384 -3.22 -12.66 -16.69
CA ASP A 384 -3.43 -11.82 -17.88
C ASP A 384 -4.25 -12.52 -18.96
N ARG A 385 -3.96 -13.81 -19.18
CA ARG A 385 -4.62 -14.69 -20.16
C ARG A 385 -6.03 -15.13 -19.76
N ASP A 386 -6.49 -14.77 -18.56
CA ASP A 386 -7.78 -15.21 -18.02
C ASP A 386 -8.45 -14.06 -17.26
N ASP A 387 -9.34 -13.37 -17.96
CA ASP A 387 -10.12 -12.26 -17.44
C ASP A 387 -11.00 -12.67 -16.23
N GLU A 388 -11.50 -13.91 -16.14
CA GLU A 388 -12.27 -14.34 -14.97
C GLU A 388 -11.39 -14.50 -13.72
N ARG A 389 -10.20 -15.07 -13.87
CA ARG A 389 -9.19 -15.13 -12.79
C ARG A 389 -8.73 -13.74 -12.39
N TYR A 390 -8.50 -12.84 -13.35
CA TYR A 390 -8.15 -11.45 -13.07
C TYR A 390 -9.28 -10.69 -12.36
N PHE A 391 -10.54 -10.80 -12.79
CA PHE A 391 -11.67 -10.10 -12.16
C PHE A 391 -11.96 -10.56 -10.72
N LYS A 392 -11.54 -11.77 -10.30
CA LYS A 392 -11.60 -12.19 -8.88
C LYS A 392 -10.86 -11.21 -7.96
N TYR A 393 -9.76 -10.61 -8.42
CA TYR A 393 -9.02 -9.56 -7.68
C TYR A 393 -9.73 -8.20 -7.59
N HIS A 394 -10.97 -8.10 -8.10
CA HIS A 394 -11.79 -6.90 -8.06
C HIS A 394 -13.17 -7.11 -7.40
N VAL A 395 -13.59 -8.35 -7.11
CA VAL A 395 -14.90 -8.68 -6.50
C VAL A 395 -15.13 -7.96 -5.17
N TRP A 396 -14.08 -7.74 -4.38
CA TRP A 396 -14.12 -6.96 -3.14
C TRP A 396 -14.68 -5.54 -3.30
N ARG A 397 -14.67 -4.96 -4.51
CA ARG A 397 -15.21 -3.62 -4.80
C ARG A 397 -16.73 -3.53 -4.70
N ASN A 398 -17.41 -4.67 -4.60
CA ASN A 398 -18.83 -4.75 -4.23
C ASN A 398 -19.04 -4.47 -2.73
N TYR A 399 -18.06 -4.79 -1.88
CA TYR A 399 -18.20 -4.82 -0.42
C TYR A 399 -17.35 -3.78 0.33
N TYR A 400 -16.37 -3.15 -0.33
CA TYR A 400 -15.49 -2.16 0.30
C TYR A 400 -15.32 -0.87 -0.53
N ARG A 401 -15.17 0.26 0.16
CA ARG A 401 -14.77 1.55 -0.39
C ARG A 401 -13.35 1.91 0.05
N VAL A 402 -12.54 2.34 -0.92
CA VAL A 402 -11.22 2.92 -0.69
C VAL A 402 -11.38 4.41 -0.38
N ILE A 403 -10.74 4.86 0.69
CA ILE A 403 -10.70 6.25 1.12
C ILE A 403 -9.25 6.72 1.02
N ASN A 404 -9.03 7.80 0.27
CA ASN A 404 -7.76 8.51 0.17
C ASN A 404 -7.96 9.87 0.84
N GLU A 405 -7.38 10.05 2.03
CA GLU A 405 -7.65 11.22 2.89
C GLU A 405 -6.37 11.81 3.55
N HIS A 406 -5.21 11.62 2.89
CA HIS A 406 -3.87 12.01 3.37
C HIS A 406 -3.32 13.30 2.71
N GLY A 407 -4.06 13.92 1.79
CA GLY A 407 -3.64 15.17 1.12
C GLY A 407 -2.71 15.01 -0.09
N TYR A 408 -2.23 13.80 -0.40
CA TYR A 408 -1.42 13.55 -1.61
C TYR A 408 -2.26 13.69 -2.90
N PHE A 409 -1.63 14.15 -3.98
CA PHE A 409 -2.24 14.31 -5.32
C PHE A 409 -3.54 15.15 -5.34
N GLY A 410 -3.69 16.09 -4.40
CA GLY A 410 -4.91 16.92 -4.29
C GLY A 410 -6.10 16.22 -3.64
N SER A 411 -5.91 15.04 -3.04
CA SER A 411 -6.92 14.44 -2.15
C SER A 411 -7.18 15.32 -0.93
N VAL A 412 -8.34 15.11 -0.28
CA VAL A 412 -8.64 15.74 1.02
C VAL A 412 -7.58 15.33 2.03
N SER A 413 -7.20 16.25 2.92
CA SER A 413 -6.27 15.98 4.03
C SER A 413 -7.00 15.91 5.37
N ARG A 414 -6.89 14.79 6.08
CA ARG A 414 -7.45 14.62 7.43
C ARG A 414 -6.47 14.87 8.57
N HIS A 415 -5.20 15.15 8.34
CA HIS A 415 -4.18 15.29 9.41
C HIS A 415 -4.63 16.15 10.60
N TYR A 416 -5.05 17.40 10.37
CA TYR A 416 -5.48 18.28 11.47
C TYR A 416 -6.85 17.87 12.06
N CYS A 417 -7.77 17.37 11.23
CA CYS A 417 -9.04 16.78 11.67
C CYS A 417 -8.81 15.61 12.65
N ARG A 418 -7.89 14.69 12.34
CA ARG A 418 -7.55 13.55 13.21
C ARG A 418 -6.99 13.99 14.56
N ILE A 419 -6.25 15.10 14.64
CA ILE A 419 -5.83 15.68 15.92
C ILE A 419 -7.05 16.19 16.71
N CYS A 420 -7.99 16.88 16.05
CA CYS A 420 -9.22 17.35 16.69
C CYS A 420 -10.08 16.18 17.20
N GLU A 421 -10.27 15.15 16.38
CA GLU A 421 -10.99 13.92 16.73
C GLU A 421 -10.29 13.17 17.88
N ALA A 422 -8.96 13.07 17.88
CA ALA A 422 -8.20 12.48 18.99
C ALA A 422 -8.39 13.26 20.31
N LEU A 423 -8.44 14.59 20.27
CA LEU A 423 -8.70 15.44 21.44
C LEU A 423 -10.11 15.27 22.02
N HIS A 424 -11.08 14.84 21.21
CA HIS A 424 -12.46 14.57 21.66
C HIS A 424 -12.66 13.09 22.05
N TYR A 425 -12.08 12.14 21.33
CA TYR A 425 -12.43 10.71 21.41
C TYR A 425 -11.43 9.84 22.18
N ASN A 426 -10.16 10.20 22.21
CA ASN A 426 -9.17 9.41 22.95
C ASN A 426 -9.23 9.72 24.45
N PRO A 427 -8.78 8.81 25.33
CA PRO A 427 -8.79 9.05 26.76
C PRO A 427 -7.93 10.26 27.17
N ALA A 428 -8.47 11.11 28.05
CA ALA A 428 -7.78 12.28 28.57
C ALA A 428 -6.66 11.96 29.58
N VAL A 429 -6.38 10.68 29.84
CA VAL A 429 -5.35 10.21 30.78
C VAL A 429 -3.94 10.72 30.41
N PRO A 430 -3.07 11.02 31.39
CA PRO A 430 -1.67 11.33 31.12
C PRO A 430 -0.96 10.14 30.46
N LYS A 431 -0.39 10.37 29.27
CA LYS A 431 0.48 9.44 28.53
C LYS A 431 1.76 10.18 28.14
N VAL A 432 2.92 9.53 28.26
CA VAL A 432 4.21 10.02 27.77
C VAL A 432 4.98 8.82 27.22
N TYR A 433 5.59 8.96 26.04
CA TYR A 433 6.50 7.96 25.50
C TYR A 433 7.88 8.08 26.18
N THR A 434 8.06 7.38 27.30
CA THR A 434 9.35 7.29 28.02
C THR A 434 10.42 6.53 27.24
N ASN A 435 10.01 5.63 26.34
CA ASN A 435 10.86 5.04 25.31
C ASN A 435 10.09 5.00 23.98
N LEU A 436 10.42 5.92 23.07
CA LEU A 436 9.84 6.01 21.74
C LEU A 436 10.25 4.83 20.84
N GLU A 437 11.44 4.28 21.02
CA GLU A 437 11.97 3.16 20.21
C GLU A 437 11.30 1.83 20.55
N HIS A 438 10.59 1.73 21.68
CA HIS A 438 9.61 0.65 21.92
C HIS A 438 8.45 0.75 20.92
N PHE A 439 7.89 1.94 20.74
CA PHE A 439 6.73 2.16 19.87
C PHE A 439 7.11 2.15 18.39
N TRP A 440 8.25 2.75 18.03
CA TRP A 440 8.66 3.05 16.67
C TRP A 440 10.18 2.89 16.50
N SER A 441 10.64 1.77 15.94
CA SER A 441 12.07 1.54 15.65
C SER A 441 12.29 0.69 14.40
N LYS A 442 13.45 0.85 13.76
CA LYS A 442 13.80 0.13 12.52
C LYS A 442 14.03 -1.34 12.79
N GLU A 443 14.47 -1.64 14.00
CA GLU A 443 14.91 -2.93 14.50
C GLU A 443 13.72 -3.81 14.96
N ARG A 444 12.55 -3.19 15.23
CA ARG A 444 11.31 -3.88 15.63
C ARG A 444 10.23 -3.83 14.56
N ASP A 445 10.04 -2.66 13.95
CA ASP A 445 8.93 -2.40 13.03
C ASP A 445 9.32 -2.51 11.56
N CYS A 446 10.57 -2.83 11.24
CA CYS A 446 11.01 -3.07 9.86
C CYS A 446 11.84 -4.34 9.73
N VAL A 447 11.82 -4.92 8.54
CA VAL A 447 12.63 -6.09 8.14
C VAL A 447 13.63 -5.69 7.04
N PRO A 448 14.72 -6.45 6.87
CA PRO A 448 15.60 -6.34 5.69
C PRO A 448 14.87 -6.62 4.37
N ALA A 449 15.62 -6.58 3.26
CA ALA A 449 15.18 -7.26 2.05
C ALA A 449 15.05 -8.77 2.30
N SER A 450 13.95 -9.37 1.83
CA SER A 450 13.94 -10.79 1.48
C SER A 450 15.01 -11.02 0.41
N ALA A 451 15.80 -12.10 0.54
CA ALA A 451 16.99 -12.36 -0.28
C ALA A 451 16.64 -12.95 -1.67
#